data_AF-A0A3D5Y5J2-F1
#
_entry.id   AF-A0A3D5Y5J2-F1
#
_cell.length_a   1.000
_cell.length_b   1.000
_cell.length_c   1.000
_cell.angle_alpha   90.00
_cell.angle_beta   90.00
_cell.angle_gamma   90.00
#
_symmetry.space_group_name_H-M   'P 1'
#
loop_
_entity.id
_entity.type
_entity.pdbx_description
1 polymer ?
#
loop_
_entity_poly.entity_id
_entity_poly.type
_entity_poly.pdbx_seq_one_letter_code
_entity_poly.pdbx_strand_id
1 'polypeptide(L)'
;MTAHLGLILQRVDSWNLKDWLKHIQSLHSRSIDLELDRVRRVLHRLHWQAPSLVVVVAGTNGKGSTVAMLEAIYRCADYRVGAFTSPHLVSYCERVRLNGVAVTETEICQAFVQTEAVRSGVPLTYFEFGTLAALWLLHRHRVDIALLEVGLGGRLDAVNAVNPDLAVITAIAI
;
A
#
# COMPACT_ATOMS: atom_id res chain seq x y z
N MET A 1 -27.97 8.65 -0.79
CA MET A 1 -26.70 7.90 -0.67
C MET A 1 -25.58 8.68 0.03
N THR A 2 -25.59 10.02 0.01
CA THR A 2 -24.55 10.89 0.62
C THR A 2 -24.57 10.96 2.15
N ALA A 3 -25.75 10.87 2.80
CA ALA A 3 -25.85 10.95 4.26
C ALA A 3 -25.22 9.76 5.01
N HIS A 4 -25.24 8.56 4.41
CA HIS A 4 -24.69 7.35 5.04
C HIS A 4 -23.15 7.32 4.98
N LEU A 5 -22.55 7.87 3.91
CA LEU A 5 -21.09 8.02 3.80
C LEU A 5 -20.57 9.05 4.82
N GLY A 6 -21.29 10.17 5.01
CA GLY A 6 -20.92 11.19 5.98
C GLY A 6 -20.90 10.69 7.43
N LEU A 7 -21.86 9.83 7.81
CA LEU A 7 -21.91 9.23 9.15
C LEU A 7 -20.84 8.16 9.37
N ILE A 8 -20.46 7.41 8.33
CA ILE A 8 -19.35 6.44 8.42
C ILE A 8 -18.03 7.19 8.58
N LEU A 9 -17.78 8.22 7.77
CA LEU A 9 -16.56 9.04 7.84
C LEU A 9 -16.41 9.74 9.20
N GLN A 10 -17.48 10.39 9.68
CA GLN A 10 -17.48 10.99 11.03
C GLN A 10 -17.23 9.98 12.15
N ARG A 11 -17.56 8.70 11.95
CA ARG A 11 -17.36 7.64 12.94
C ARG A 11 -15.95 7.06 12.91
N VAL A 12 -15.29 7.03 11.75
CA VAL A 12 -13.94 6.44 11.60
C VAL A 12 -12.81 7.46 11.77
N ASP A 13 -13.11 8.76 11.72
CA ASP A 13 -12.13 9.83 11.98
C ASP A 13 -11.56 9.80 13.41
N SER A 14 -12.25 9.14 14.36
CA SER A 14 -11.80 8.96 15.74
C SER A 14 -11.13 7.61 16.02
N TRP A 15 -11.01 6.74 15.01
CA TRP A 15 -10.43 5.40 15.19
C TRP A 15 -8.90 5.45 15.30
N ASN A 16 -8.37 4.73 16.28
CA ASN A 16 -6.94 4.44 16.34
C ASN A 16 -6.60 3.30 15.36
N LEU A 17 -5.30 3.03 15.20
CA LEU A 17 -4.79 2.02 14.27
C LEU A 17 -5.37 0.63 14.57
N LYS A 18 -5.52 0.25 15.85
CA LYS A 18 -6.05 -1.07 16.23
C LYS A 18 -7.50 -1.24 15.80
N ASP A 19 -8.32 -0.21 15.92
CA ASP A 19 -9.72 -0.24 15.50
C ASP A 19 -9.85 -0.35 13.97
N TRP A 20 -9.01 0.40 13.24
CA TRP A 20 -8.90 0.28 11.79
C TRP A 20 -8.49 -1.11 11.34
N LEU A 21 -7.44 -1.69 11.94
CA LEU A 21 -6.97 -3.02 11.56
C LEU A 21 -8.03 -4.10 11.83
N LYS A 22 -8.78 -4.01 12.94
CA LYS A 22 -9.94 -4.89 13.19
C LYS A 22 -11.02 -4.72 12.13
N HIS A 23 -11.34 -3.49 11.75
CA HIS A 23 -12.33 -3.22 10.71
C HIS A 23 -11.88 -3.81 9.37
N ILE A 24 -10.67 -3.52 8.92
CA ILE A 24 -10.13 -4.02 7.64
C ILE A 24 -10.08 -5.55 7.63
N GLN A 25 -9.71 -6.19 8.75
CA GLN A 25 -9.78 -7.64 8.90
C GLN A 25 -11.21 -8.17 8.80
N SER A 26 -12.22 -7.42 9.26
CA SER A 26 -13.63 -7.83 9.16
C SER A 26 -14.20 -7.76 7.74
N LEU A 27 -13.56 -7.04 6.81
CA LEU A 27 -14.03 -6.84 5.43
C LEU A 27 -14.00 -8.12 4.55
N HIS A 28 -13.53 -9.27 5.08
CA HIS A 28 -13.43 -10.60 4.43
C HIS A 28 -14.19 -10.70 3.09
N SER A 29 -13.48 -10.56 1.98
CA SER A 29 -14.03 -10.80 0.65
C SER A 29 -14.30 -12.29 0.47
N ARG A 30 -15.58 -12.68 0.46
CA ARG A 30 -16.02 -14.08 0.26
C ARG A 30 -15.80 -14.61 -1.16
N SER A 31 -15.36 -13.79 -2.11
CA SER A 31 -14.95 -14.23 -3.44
C SER A 31 -13.45 -13.99 -3.62
N ILE A 32 -12.71 -15.07 -3.88
CA ILE A 32 -11.38 -15.01 -4.47
C ILE A 32 -11.60 -14.44 -5.87
N ASP A 33 -11.46 -13.13 -5.98
CA ASP A 33 -11.52 -12.42 -7.24
C ASP A 33 -10.09 -12.36 -7.75
N LEU A 34 -9.77 -13.18 -8.75
CA LEU A 34 -8.43 -13.35 -9.30
C LEU A 34 -8.11 -12.24 -10.32
N GLU A 35 -8.54 -11.01 -10.03
CA GLU A 35 -8.47 -9.86 -10.92
C GLU A 35 -8.12 -8.57 -10.16
N LEU A 36 -7.43 -7.64 -10.83
CA LEU A 36 -6.95 -6.38 -10.24
C LEU A 36 -7.93 -5.21 -10.40
N ASP A 37 -9.08 -5.44 -11.01
CA ASP A 37 -10.03 -4.40 -11.43
C ASP A 37 -10.57 -3.59 -10.26
N ARG A 38 -10.81 -4.24 -9.11
CA ARG A 38 -11.28 -3.57 -7.89
C ARG A 38 -10.24 -2.63 -7.34
N VAL A 39 -8.99 -3.08 -7.23
CA VAL A 39 -7.86 -2.26 -6.75
C VAL A 39 -7.63 -1.09 -7.69
N ARG A 40 -7.57 -1.33 -9.00
CA ARG A 40 -7.40 -0.30 -10.02
C ARG A 40 -8.51 0.74 -9.99
N ARG A 41 -9.76 0.33 -9.77
CA ARG A 41 -10.91 1.24 -9.62
C ARG A 41 -10.74 2.16 -8.41
N VAL A 42 -10.32 1.63 -7.27
CA VAL A 42 -10.11 2.46 -6.07
C VAL A 42 -8.88 3.37 -6.24
N LEU A 43 -7.80 2.85 -6.82
CA LEU A 43 -6.58 3.61 -7.12
C LEU A 43 -6.86 4.80 -8.06
N HIS A 44 -7.71 4.59 -9.07
CA HIS A 44 -8.16 5.67 -9.96
C HIS A 44 -8.93 6.76 -9.19
N ARG A 45 -9.79 6.38 -8.22
CA ARG A 45 -10.52 7.34 -7.38
C ARG A 45 -9.64 8.03 -6.34
N LEU A 46 -8.52 7.42 -5.94
CA LEU A 46 -7.48 8.09 -5.16
C LEU A 46 -6.72 9.15 -5.98
N HIS A 47 -6.94 9.20 -7.29
CA HIS A 47 -6.19 10.06 -8.22
C HIS A 47 -4.67 9.88 -8.07
N TRP A 48 -4.24 8.64 -7.81
CA TRP A 48 -2.83 8.34 -7.63
C TRP A 48 -2.07 8.60 -8.93
N GLN A 49 -0.96 9.33 -8.83
CA GLN A 49 -0.03 9.55 -9.91
C GLN A 49 1.30 8.91 -9.56
N ALA A 50 1.86 8.20 -10.53
CA ALA A 50 3.17 7.58 -10.39
C ALA A 50 4.25 8.66 -10.15
N PRO A 51 5.22 8.39 -9.26
CA PRO A 51 6.42 9.21 -9.15
C PRO A 51 7.33 9.00 -10.37
N SER A 52 8.51 9.62 -10.36
CA SER A 52 9.48 9.52 -11.47
C SER A 52 10.00 8.10 -11.71
N LEU A 53 10.01 7.25 -10.69
CA LEU A 53 10.43 5.86 -10.80
C LEU A 53 9.60 4.95 -9.89
N VAL A 54 9.01 3.90 -10.46
CA VAL A 54 8.33 2.83 -9.74
C VAL A 54 9.10 1.53 -9.93
N VAL A 55 9.61 0.98 -8.84
CA VAL A 55 10.28 -0.33 -8.80
C VAL A 55 9.38 -1.32 -8.08
N VAL A 56 9.01 -2.41 -8.76
CA VAL A 56 8.27 -3.52 -8.15
C VAL A 56 9.21 -4.70 -7.93
N VAL A 57 9.24 -5.22 -6.70
CA VAL A 57 10.13 -6.33 -6.29
C VAL A 57 9.29 -7.56 -5.95
N ALA A 58 9.46 -8.63 -6.73
CA ALA A 58 8.82 -9.92 -6.57
C ALA A 58 9.85 -11.04 -6.32
N GLY A 59 9.38 -12.23 -5.94
CA GLY A 59 10.22 -13.41 -5.68
C GLY A 59 9.84 -14.15 -4.39
N THR A 60 10.37 -15.36 -4.23
CA THR A 60 10.11 -16.19 -3.04
C THR A 60 10.82 -15.61 -1.82
N ASN A 61 12.13 -15.35 -1.93
CA ASN A 61 12.97 -14.85 -0.83
C ASN A 61 13.76 -13.60 -1.24
N GLY A 62 14.14 -12.78 -0.26
CA GLY A 62 15.04 -11.64 -0.46
C GLY A 62 14.38 -10.33 -0.90
N LYS A 63 13.07 -10.32 -1.16
CA LYS A 63 12.32 -9.11 -1.59
C LYS A 63 12.54 -7.91 -0.66
N GLY A 64 12.21 -8.05 0.63
CA GLY A 64 12.40 -6.98 1.62
C GLY A 64 13.85 -6.50 1.74
N SER A 65 14.84 -7.41 1.69
CA SER A 65 16.26 -7.05 1.70
C SER A 65 16.67 -6.27 0.44
N THR A 66 16.19 -6.67 -0.74
CA THR A 66 16.40 -5.93 -1.98
C THR A 66 15.78 -4.54 -1.93
N VAL A 67 14.55 -4.41 -1.39
CA VAL A 67 13.91 -3.10 -1.19
C VAL A 67 14.76 -2.23 -0.25
N ALA A 68 15.24 -2.77 0.87
CA ALA A 68 16.08 -2.02 1.81
C ALA A 68 17.40 -1.56 1.19
N MET A 69 18.04 -2.40 0.36
CA MET A 69 19.27 -2.03 -0.37
C MET A 69 19.02 -0.90 -1.37
N LEU A 70 17.95 -1.01 -2.18
CA LEU A 70 17.57 0.04 -3.12
C LEU A 70 17.21 1.35 -2.40
N GLU A 71 16.47 1.26 -1.30
CA GLU A 71 16.11 2.40 -0.47
C GLU A 71 17.35 3.15 0.04
N ALA A 72 18.35 2.42 0.55
CA ALA A 72 19.60 3.01 0.99
C ALA A 72 20.38 3.68 -0.16
N ILE A 73 20.50 3.02 -1.32
CA ILE A 73 21.22 3.55 -2.49
C ILE A 73 20.58 4.86 -2.97
N TYR A 74 19.27 4.87 -3.19
CA TYR A 74 18.60 6.05 -3.73
C TYR A 74 18.54 7.20 -2.73
N ARG A 75 18.41 6.92 -1.43
CA ARG A 75 18.56 7.95 -0.39
C ARG A 75 19.95 8.58 -0.38
N CYS A 76 21.01 7.78 -0.51
CA CYS A 76 22.38 8.30 -0.59
C CYS A 76 22.62 9.16 -1.85
N ALA A 77 21.77 9.01 -2.86
CA ALA A 77 21.72 9.86 -4.04
C ALA A 77 20.70 11.01 -3.93
N ASP A 78 20.28 11.36 -2.71
CA ASP A 78 19.40 12.49 -2.38
C ASP A 78 17.98 12.44 -2.98
N TYR A 79 17.51 11.26 -3.39
CA TYR A 79 16.10 11.09 -3.80
C TYR A 79 15.19 10.96 -2.59
N ARG A 80 13.94 11.44 -2.72
CA ARG A 80 12.87 11.12 -1.78
C ARG A 80 12.33 9.74 -2.09
N VAL A 81 12.60 8.78 -1.21
CA VAL A 81 12.26 7.37 -1.44
C VAL A 81 11.09 6.96 -0.56
N GLY A 82 10.10 6.32 -1.17
CA GLY A 82 9.02 5.63 -0.49
C GLY A 82 9.16 4.12 -0.64
N ALA A 83 9.05 3.37 0.44
CA ALA A 83 9.08 1.91 0.40
C ALA A 83 7.79 1.31 0.99
N PHE A 84 7.23 0.32 0.30
CA PHE A 84 6.14 -0.53 0.79
C PHE A 84 6.64 -1.98 0.90
N THR A 85 6.61 -2.55 2.11
CA THR A 85 7.08 -3.91 2.41
C THR A 85 6.06 -4.72 3.20
N SER A 86 6.13 -6.06 3.10
CA SER A 86 5.27 -6.96 3.88
C SER A 86 5.88 -8.36 4.08
N PRO A 87 5.55 -9.09 5.17
CA PRO A 87 4.76 -8.65 6.34
C PRO A 87 5.52 -7.64 7.21
N HIS A 88 4.93 -7.24 8.34
CA HIS A 88 5.62 -6.49 9.40
C HIS A 88 5.97 -7.43 10.56
N LEU A 89 6.93 -7.05 11.40
CA LEU A 89 7.34 -7.84 12.57
C LEU A 89 6.64 -7.40 13.85
N VAL A 90 6.70 -6.11 14.19
CA VAL A 90 6.18 -5.59 15.47
C VAL A 90 5.02 -4.61 15.25
N SER A 91 5.18 -3.68 14.32
CA SER A 91 4.21 -2.62 14.04
C SER A 91 3.77 -2.61 12.58
N TYR A 92 2.47 -2.39 12.33
CA TYR A 92 1.94 -2.21 10.98
C TYR A 92 2.62 -1.06 10.24
N CYS A 93 3.05 -0.03 10.96
CA CYS A 93 3.76 1.12 10.42
C CYS A 93 5.05 0.76 9.67
N GLU A 94 5.70 -0.36 10.02
CA GLU A 94 6.92 -0.85 9.34
C GLU A 94 6.70 -1.10 7.84
N ARG A 95 5.44 -1.34 7.45
CA ARG A 95 5.07 -1.63 6.06
C ARG A 95 5.27 -0.44 5.14
N VAL A 96 5.24 0.78 5.64
CA VAL A 96 5.44 1.99 4.82
C VAL A 96 6.58 2.78 5.42
N ARG A 97 7.63 3.01 4.63
CA ARG A 97 8.73 3.90 5.01
C ARG A 97 8.85 5.07 4.05
N LEU A 98 9.15 6.22 4.61
CA LEU A 98 9.45 7.45 3.90
C LEU A 98 10.86 7.85 4.26
N ASN A 99 11.74 7.90 3.26
CA ASN A 99 13.17 8.12 3.44
C ASN A 99 13.76 7.20 4.52
N GLY A 100 13.41 5.91 4.51
CA GLY A 100 13.87 4.88 5.46
C GLY A 100 13.38 5.03 6.90
N VAL A 101 12.41 5.89 7.17
CA VAL A 101 11.74 5.99 8.47
C VAL A 101 10.31 5.47 8.33
N ALA A 102 9.89 4.59 9.23
CA ALA A 102 8.50 4.11 9.26
C ALA A 102 7.54 5.27 9.51
N VAL A 103 6.40 5.26 8.82
CA VAL A 103 5.34 6.25 9.03
C VAL A 103 4.72 6.11 10.42
N THR A 104 4.03 7.14 10.88
CA THR A 104 3.31 7.14 12.16
C THR A 104 1.97 6.41 12.07
N GLU A 105 1.42 5.99 13.21
CA GLU A 105 0.06 5.43 13.25
C GLU A 105 -0.98 6.43 12.73
N THR A 106 -0.77 7.73 13.00
CA THR A 106 -1.66 8.80 12.53
C THR A 106 -1.65 8.91 11.01
N GLU A 107 -0.48 8.84 10.36
CA GLU A 107 -0.37 8.82 8.90
C GLU A 107 -1.07 7.60 8.30
N ILE A 108 -0.89 6.41 8.90
CA ILE A 108 -1.60 5.20 8.46
C ILE A 108 -3.12 5.36 8.60
N CYS A 109 -3.62 5.82 9.75
CA CYS A 109 -5.05 6.04 9.95
C CYS A 109 -5.62 7.04 8.95
N GLN A 110 -4.90 8.13 8.65
CA GLN A 110 -5.31 9.09 7.61
C GLN A 110 -5.41 8.42 6.24
N ALA A 111 -4.43 7.60 5.87
CA ALA A 111 -4.45 6.85 4.62
C ALA A 111 -5.61 5.86 4.56
N PHE A 112 -5.96 5.24 5.68
CA PHE A 112 -7.12 4.36 5.79
C PHE A 112 -8.45 5.09 5.65
N VAL A 113 -8.62 6.25 6.29
CA VAL A 113 -9.79 7.13 6.10
C VAL A 113 -9.96 7.46 4.63
N GLN A 114 -8.88 7.87 3.95
CA GLN A 114 -8.94 8.23 2.52
C GLN A 114 -9.31 7.02 1.66
N THR A 115 -8.69 5.86 1.90
CA THR A 115 -8.99 4.63 1.18
C THR A 115 -10.45 4.20 1.38
N GLU A 116 -10.97 4.25 2.60
CA GLU A 116 -12.37 3.95 2.94
C GLU A 116 -13.34 4.90 2.24
N ALA A 117 -13.04 6.21 2.26
CA ALA A 117 -13.87 7.23 1.63
C ALA A 117 -14.05 6.98 0.13
N VAL A 118 -12.96 6.68 -0.58
CA VAL A 118 -12.99 6.54 -2.05
C VAL A 118 -13.36 5.13 -2.52
N ARG A 119 -13.16 4.08 -1.70
CA ARG A 119 -13.56 2.73 -2.12
C ARG A 119 -15.06 2.63 -2.32
N SER A 120 -15.85 3.44 -1.60
CA SER A 120 -17.31 3.57 -1.78
C SER A 120 -18.00 2.21 -1.86
N GLY A 121 -17.71 1.34 -0.89
CA GLY A 121 -18.29 -0.02 -0.80
C GLY A 121 -17.64 -1.07 -1.70
N VAL A 122 -16.66 -0.74 -2.54
CA VAL A 122 -15.85 -1.76 -3.25
C VAL A 122 -15.20 -2.68 -2.21
N PRO A 123 -15.41 -4.01 -2.30
CA PRO A 123 -14.79 -4.94 -1.36
C PRO A 123 -13.29 -5.00 -1.63
N LEU A 124 -12.51 -4.97 -0.56
CA LEU A 124 -11.05 -5.08 -0.58
C LEU A 124 -10.63 -6.09 0.48
N THR A 125 -9.65 -6.92 0.15
CA THR A 125 -8.91 -7.73 1.12
C THR A 125 -8.06 -6.83 2.02
N TYR A 126 -7.56 -7.39 3.11
CA TYR A 126 -6.63 -6.70 4.01
C TYR A 126 -5.38 -6.18 3.28
N PHE A 127 -4.83 -6.97 2.35
CA PHE A 127 -3.63 -6.60 1.62
C PHE A 127 -3.91 -5.55 0.54
N GLU A 128 -5.02 -5.65 -0.20
CA GLU A 128 -5.43 -4.65 -1.18
C GLU A 128 -5.68 -3.28 -0.51
N PHE A 129 -6.36 -3.26 0.63
CA PHE A 129 -6.61 -2.04 1.40
C PHE A 129 -5.29 -1.40 1.86
N GLY A 130 -4.40 -2.19 2.44
CA GLY A 130 -3.08 -1.72 2.88
C GLY A 130 -2.22 -1.19 1.74
N THR A 131 -2.27 -1.84 0.57
CA THR A 131 -1.53 -1.40 -0.63
C THR A 131 -2.03 -0.05 -1.13
N LEU A 132 -3.35 0.15 -1.21
CA LEU A 132 -3.94 1.44 -1.61
C LEU A 132 -3.57 2.56 -0.63
N ALA A 133 -3.60 2.28 0.67
CA ALA A 133 -3.19 3.23 1.71
C ALA A 133 -1.70 3.59 1.60
N ALA A 134 -0.83 2.61 1.35
CA ALA A 134 0.59 2.85 1.12
C ALA A 134 0.82 3.73 -0.12
N LEU A 135 0.19 3.40 -1.25
CA LEU A 135 0.29 4.18 -2.49
C LEU A 135 -0.19 5.63 -2.29
N TRP A 136 -1.29 5.82 -1.54
CA TRP A 136 -1.76 7.15 -1.17
C TRP A 136 -0.73 7.93 -0.34
N LEU A 137 -0.10 7.30 0.67
CA LEU A 137 0.95 7.94 1.46
C LEU A 137 2.15 8.34 0.61
N LEU A 138 2.66 7.42 -0.23
CA LEU A 138 3.79 7.70 -1.11
C LEU A 138 3.50 8.90 -2.03
N HIS A 139 2.30 8.94 -2.61
CA HIS A 139 1.86 10.05 -3.45
C HIS A 139 1.72 11.36 -2.65
N ARG A 140 1.10 11.31 -1.47
CA ARG A 140 0.90 12.47 -0.58
C ARG A 140 2.22 13.11 -0.13
N HIS A 141 3.27 12.30 0.05
CA HIS A 141 4.62 12.75 0.41
C HIS A 141 5.48 13.11 -0.81
N ARG A 142 4.94 12.98 -2.03
CA ARG A 142 5.61 13.35 -3.29
C ARG A 142 6.98 12.69 -3.42
N VAL A 143 7.05 11.39 -3.14
CA VAL A 143 8.31 10.63 -3.33
C VAL A 143 8.75 10.71 -4.79
N ASP A 144 10.05 10.70 -5.02
CA ASP A 144 10.64 10.63 -6.36
C ASP A 144 10.70 9.18 -6.84
N ILE A 145 10.84 8.24 -5.89
CA ILE A 145 10.99 6.81 -6.16
C ILE A 145 10.07 6.02 -5.23
N ALA A 146 9.24 5.14 -5.80
CA ALA A 146 8.43 4.17 -5.06
C ALA A 146 9.00 2.76 -5.22
N LEU A 147 9.37 2.14 -4.12
CA LEU A 147 9.84 0.76 -4.03
C LEU A 147 8.73 -0.11 -3.44
N LEU A 148 8.19 -1.02 -4.23
CA LEU A 148 6.97 -1.77 -3.88
C LEU A 148 7.27 -3.28 -3.85
N GLU A 149 7.23 -3.86 -2.66
CA GLU A 149 7.33 -5.31 -2.49
C GLU A 149 5.98 -5.99 -2.76
N VAL A 150 5.99 -6.97 -3.67
CA VAL A 150 4.85 -7.88 -3.91
C VAL A 150 4.57 -8.70 -2.66
N GLY A 151 3.30 -8.77 -2.24
CA GLY A 151 2.87 -9.57 -1.10
C GLY A 151 2.90 -11.08 -1.39
N LEU A 152 2.23 -11.52 -2.46
CA LEU A 152 2.19 -12.93 -2.87
C LEU A 152 2.18 -13.08 -4.39
N GLY A 153 3.10 -13.90 -4.90
CA GLY A 153 3.18 -14.23 -6.33
C GLY A 153 3.64 -13.05 -7.17
N GLY A 154 2.70 -12.32 -7.77
CA GLY A 154 3.01 -11.15 -8.63
C GLY A 154 1.86 -10.74 -9.53
N ARG A 155 1.49 -11.57 -10.52
CA ARG A 155 0.52 -11.21 -11.58
C ARG A 155 -0.80 -10.62 -11.06
N LEU A 156 -1.31 -11.17 -9.95
CA LEU A 156 -2.59 -10.79 -9.34
C LEU A 156 -2.41 -10.15 -7.96
N ASP A 157 -1.18 -9.77 -7.61
CA ASP A 157 -0.91 -9.06 -6.37
C ASP A 157 -1.38 -7.61 -6.48
N ALA A 158 -1.89 -7.03 -5.38
CA ALA A 158 -2.40 -5.67 -5.35
C ALA A 158 -1.35 -4.62 -5.79
N VAL A 159 -0.06 -4.88 -5.55
CA VAL A 159 1.04 -4.01 -6.01
C VAL A 159 1.08 -3.95 -7.53
N ASN A 160 0.69 -5.00 -8.24
CA ASN A 160 0.65 -5.05 -9.70
C ASN A 160 -0.54 -4.26 -10.30
N ALA A 161 -1.30 -3.53 -9.48
CA ALA A 161 -2.26 -2.54 -9.93
C ALA A 161 -1.59 -1.29 -10.52
N VAL A 162 -0.32 -1.01 -10.17
CA VAL A 162 0.50 0.03 -10.80
C VAL A 162 1.39 -0.55 -11.90
N ASN A 163 1.80 0.29 -12.85
CA ASN A 163 2.77 -0.08 -13.87
C ASN A 163 4.18 0.28 -13.37
N PRO A 164 5.10 -0.69 -13.18
CA PRO A 164 6.48 -0.40 -12.83
C PRO A 164 7.30 0.06 -14.03
N ASP A 165 8.26 0.94 -13.78
CA ASP A 165 9.36 1.25 -14.71
C ASP A 165 10.44 0.16 -14.65
N LEU A 166 10.61 -0.45 -13.47
CA LEU A 166 11.53 -1.56 -13.23
C LEU A 166 10.85 -2.67 -12.43
N ALA A 167 10.86 -3.88 -12.98
CA ALA A 167 10.45 -5.09 -12.27
C ALA A 167 11.68 -5.90 -11.88
N VAL A 168 11.82 -6.22 -10.59
CA VAL A 168 12.89 -7.06 -10.04
C VAL A 168 12.29 -8.37 -9.58
N ILE A 169 12.86 -9.49 -10.05
CA ILE A 169 12.58 -10.82 -9.51
C ILE A 169 13.83 -11.24 -8.73
N THR A 170 13.68 -11.49 -7.43
CA THR A 170 14.77 -11.97 -6.58
C THR A 170 14.98 -13.48 -6.78
N ALA A 171 15.02 -14.28 -5.71
CA ALA A 171 15.12 -15.73 -5.82
C ALA A 171 13.75 -16.37 -6.10
N ILE A 172 13.71 -17.40 -6.94
CA ILE A 172 12.58 -18.31 -7.11
C ILE A 172 12.90 -19.62 -6.41
N ALA A 173 12.00 -20.07 -5.54
CA ALA A 173 12.10 -21.35 -4.83
C ALA A 173 10.71 -22.00 -4.72
N ILE A 174 10.72 -23.34 -4.57
CA ILE A 174 9.55 -24.22 -4.45
C ILE A 174 9.57 -24.88 -3.07
#